data_AF-A0A3B0V9K9-F1
#
_entry.id   AF-A0A3B0V9K9-F1
#
_cell.length_a   1.000
_cell.length_b   1.000
_cell.length_c   1.000
_cell.angle_alpha   90.00
_cell.angle_beta   90.00
_cell.angle_gamma   90.00
#
_symmetry.space_group_name_H-M   'P 1'
#
loop_
_entity.id
_entity.type
_entity.pdbx_description
1 polymer ?
#
loop_
_entity_poly.entity_id
_entity_poly.type
_entity_poly.pdbx_seq_one_letter_code
_entity_poly.pdbx_strand_id
1 'polypeptide(L)'
;RVPVDDPATHLELTMIHEVMVLDHSGPELALIEAGSWLKLFFYSAFIADILCPLRGRPLDFPLFALTVISIYILIGLIESITARYKLNMVPKFILISFALALFALIFSMGASL
;
A
#
# COMPACT_ATOMS: atom_id res chain seq x y z
N ARG A 1 -4.24 4.32 -3.00
CA ARG A 1 -4.91 5.63 -2.75
C ARG A 1 -4.57 6.08 -1.33
N VAL A 2 -4.64 7.37 -1.00
CA VAL A 2 -4.37 7.82 0.38
C VAL A 2 -5.65 7.57 1.22
N PRO A 3 -5.62 6.75 2.28
CA PRO A 3 -6.79 6.42 3.11
C PRO A 3 -7.13 7.55 4.09
N VAL A 4 -6.85 8.80 3.70
CA VAL A 4 -6.88 9.95 4.56
C VAL A 4 -7.57 11.10 3.83
N ASP A 5 -8.50 11.75 4.50
CA ASP A 5 -9.23 12.92 4.02
C ASP A 5 -8.34 14.16 4.02
N ASP A 6 -8.39 14.93 2.92
CA ASP A 6 -7.78 16.25 2.78
C ASP A 6 -8.36 17.23 3.83
N PRO A 7 -7.57 18.08 4.52
CA PRO A 7 -8.02 18.83 5.68
C PRO A 7 -8.77 20.11 5.28
N ALA A 8 -8.85 20.42 3.99
CA ALA A 8 -9.47 21.62 3.44
C ALA A 8 -10.27 21.29 2.18
N THR A 9 -11.51 20.82 2.34
CA THR A 9 -12.50 20.73 1.24
C THR A 9 -13.02 22.09 0.76
N HIS A 10 -12.19 23.13 0.80
CA HIS A 10 -12.46 24.39 0.11
C HIS A 10 -11.83 24.25 -1.28
N LEU A 11 -12.66 24.38 -2.32
CA LEU A 11 -12.42 24.13 -3.75
C LEU A 11 -11.29 24.94 -4.42
N GLU A 12 -10.31 25.43 -3.66
CA GLU A 12 -9.13 26.16 -4.14
C GLU A 12 -7.79 25.51 -3.73
N LEU A 13 -7.74 24.70 -2.65
CA LEU A 13 -6.46 24.14 -2.13
C LEU A 13 -6.28 22.63 -2.33
N THR A 14 -7.34 21.84 -2.54
CA THR A 14 -7.20 20.43 -2.99
C THR A 14 -6.79 20.31 -4.45
N MET A 15 -6.93 21.40 -5.20
CA MET A 15 -6.54 21.44 -6.60
C MET A 15 -5.03 21.27 -6.78
N ILE A 16 -4.15 21.54 -5.81
CA ILE A 16 -2.70 21.37 -6.06
C ILE A 16 -2.32 19.90 -6.31
N HIS A 17 -2.87 18.95 -5.55
CA HIS A 17 -2.49 17.53 -5.70
C HIS A 17 -3.22 16.84 -6.87
N GLU A 18 -4.47 17.21 -7.14
CA GLU A 18 -5.21 16.70 -8.30
C GLU A 18 -4.77 17.38 -9.61
N VAL A 19 -4.37 18.66 -9.60
CA VAL A 19 -3.83 19.37 -10.79
C VAL A 19 -2.55 18.70 -11.29
N MET A 20 -1.69 18.17 -10.41
CA MET A 20 -0.49 17.41 -10.82
C MET A 20 -0.81 16.23 -11.74
N VAL A 21 -2.02 15.69 -11.73
CA VAL A 21 -2.45 14.63 -12.64
C VAL A 21 -3.35 15.18 -13.75
N LEU A 22 -4.23 16.14 -13.43
CA LEU A 22 -5.20 16.72 -14.36
C LEU A 22 -4.56 17.56 -15.47
N ASP A 23 -3.35 18.09 -15.28
CA ASP A 23 -2.61 18.81 -16.32
C ASP A 23 -2.04 17.87 -17.41
N HIS A 24 -1.91 16.58 -17.10
CA HIS A 24 -1.35 15.59 -18.03
C HIS A 24 -2.45 14.82 -18.76
N SER A 25 -2.28 14.65 -20.07
CA SER A 25 -3.20 13.91 -20.93
C SER A 25 -2.46 12.90 -21.80
N GLY A 26 -3.16 11.84 -22.21
CA GLY A 26 -2.62 10.85 -23.16
C GLY A 26 -1.43 10.05 -22.60
N PRO A 27 -0.26 10.00 -23.29
CA PRO A 27 0.88 9.17 -22.87
C PRO A 27 1.43 9.51 -21.48
N GLU A 28 1.43 10.78 -21.11
CA GLU A 28 1.97 11.23 -19.82
C GLU A 28 1.10 10.73 -18.66
N LEU A 29 -0.23 10.79 -18.82
CA LEU A 29 -1.17 10.23 -17.87
C LEU A 29 -1.01 8.71 -17.73
N ALA A 30 -0.76 8.01 -18.84
CA ALA A 30 -0.52 6.57 -18.81
C ALA A 30 0.72 6.20 -18.00
N LEU A 31 1.79 7.00 -18.06
CA LEU A 31 3.00 6.79 -17.26
C LEU A 31 2.76 7.03 -15.77
N ILE A 32 1.95 8.04 -15.43
CA ILE A 32 1.57 8.34 -14.03
C ILE A 32 0.78 7.16 -13.44
N GLU A 33 -0.22 6.67 -14.16
CA GLU A 33 -1.04 5.52 -13.73
C GLU A 33 -0.22 4.23 -13.68
N ALA A 34 0.64 3.98 -14.68
CA ALA A 34 1.54 2.83 -14.68
C ALA A 34 2.49 2.87 -13.48
N GLY A 35 3.01 4.04 -13.10
CA GLY A 35 3.82 4.21 -11.89
C GLY A 35 3.04 3.86 -10.62
N SER A 36 1.75 4.19 -10.55
CA SER A 36 0.86 3.80 -9.44
C SER A 36 0.71 2.29 -9.34
N TRP A 37 0.45 1.62 -10.47
CA TRP A 37 0.31 0.16 -10.52
C TRP A 37 1.62 -0.56 -10.21
N LEU A 38 2.75 -0.05 -10.72
CA LEU A 38 4.07 -0.62 -10.44
C LEU A 38 4.45 -0.54 -8.96
N LYS A 39 4.09 0.55 -8.27
CA LYS A 39 4.30 0.66 -6.81
C LYS A 39 3.51 -0.42 -6.06
N LEU A 40 2.23 -0.57 -6.38
CA LEU A 40 1.37 -1.57 -5.75
C LEU A 40 1.88 -3.00 -6.04
N PHE A 41 2.27 -3.26 -7.29
CA PHE A 41 2.87 -4.52 -7.71
C PHE A 41 4.16 -4.82 -6.96
N PHE A 42 5.08 -3.86 -6.88
CA PHE A 42 6.34 -4.02 -6.17
C PHE A 42 6.13 -4.41 -4.69
N TYR A 43 5.26 -3.69 -3.96
CA TYR A 43 5.01 -4.01 -2.55
C TYR A 43 4.30 -5.36 -2.38
N SER A 44 3.32 -5.68 -3.23
CA SER A 44 2.61 -6.96 -3.18
C SER A 44 3.53 -8.15 -3.51
N ALA A 45 4.40 -8.00 -4.52
CA ALA A 45 5.40 -8.98 -4.91
C ALA A 45 6.45 -9.19 -3.82
N PHE A 46 6.91 -8.11 -3.17
CA PHE A 46 7.84 -8.20 -2.05
C PHE A 46 7.26 -8.98 -0.86
N ILE A 47 6.00 -8.72 -0.50
CA ILE A 47 5.31 -9.47 0.55
C ILE A 47 5.12 -10.93 0.13
N ALA A 48 4.71 -11.17 -1.12
CA ALA A 48 4.52 -12.52 -1.63
C ALA A 48 5.82 -13.33 -1.65
N ASP A 49 6.97 -12.73 -1.96
CA ASP A 49 8.27 -13.41 -1.95
C ASP A 49 8.72 -13.77 -0.53
N ILE A 50 8.42 -12.92 0.46
CA ILE A 50 8.65 -13.24 1.89
C ILE A 50 7.81 -14.44 2.33
N LEU A 51 6.55 -14.54 1.86
CA LEU A 51 5.63 -15.63 2.24
C LEU A 51 5.87 -16.92 1.46
N CYS A 52 6.13 -16.82 0.17
CA CYS A 52 6.27 -17.91 -0.79
C CYS A 52 7.50 -17.66 -1.68
N PRO A 53 8.71 -17.90 -1.14
CA PRO A 53 9.95 -17.60 -1.87
C PRO A 53 10.08 -18.50 -3.09
N LEU A 54 10.49 -17.91 -4.21
CA LEU A 54 10.75 -18.63 -5.46
C LEU A 54 12.06 -19.40 -5.35
N ARG A 55 12.00 -20.72 -5.08
CA ARG A 55 13.18 -21.59 -4.88
C ARG A 55 13.50 -22.45 -6.10
N GLY A 56 12.83 -22.19 -7.24
CA GLY A 56 13.04 -22.90 -8.50
C GLY A 56 12.25 -24.21 -8.62
N ARG A 57 11.27 -24.47 -7.75
CA ARG A 57 10.34 -25.59 -7.91
C ARG A 57 9.24 -25.19 -8.90
N PRO A 58 8.70 -26.14 -9.70
CA PRO A 58 7.68 -25.81 -10.71
C PRO A 58 6.38 -25.25 -10.10
N LEU A 59 6.09 -25.56 -8.83
CA LEU A 59 4.92 -25.06 -8.12
C LEU A 59 5.13 -23.67 -7.49
N ASP A 60 6.35 -23.15 -7.43
CA ASP A 60 6.62 -21.90 -6.72
C ASP A 60 5.99 -20.70 -7.46
N PHE A 61 6.10 -20.67 -8.79
CA PHE A 61 5.53 -19.59 -9.61
C PHE A 61 4.00 -19.46 -9.51
N PRO A 62 3.19 -20.53 -9.68
CA PRO A 62 1.75 -20.41 -9.52
C PRO A 62 1.35 -20.07 -8.08
N LEU A 63 2.10 -20.55 -7.07
CA LEU A 63 1.84 -20.22 -5.68
C LEU A 63 2.09 -18.73 -5.39
N PHE A 64 3.20 -18.19 -5.91
CA PHE A 64 3.54 -16.77 -5.85
C PHE A 64 2.50 -15.90 -6.53
N ALA A 65 2.08 -16.25 -7.74
CA ALA A 65 1.03 -15.53 -8.46
C ALA A 65 -0.29 -15.53 -7.69
N LEU A 66 -0.67 -16.65 -7.09
CA LEU A 66 -1.87 -16.78 -6.27
C LEU A 66 -1.80 -15.91 -5.00
N THR A 67 -0.62 -15.83 -4.37
CA THR A 67 -0.42 -14.96 -3.20
C THR A 67 -0.49 -13.48 -3.57
N VAL A 68 0.08 -13.07 -4.70
CA VAL A 68 -0.05 -11.68 -5.17
C VAL A 68 -1.52 -11.32 -5.44
N ILE A 69 -2.27 -12.21 -6.11
CA ILE A 69 -3.69 -12.00 -6.39
C ILE A 69 -4.50 -11.90 -5.10
N SER A 70 -4.24 -12.78 -4.12
CA SER A 70 -4.96 -12.74 -2.85
C SER A 70 -4.68 -11.46 -2.07
N ILE A 71 -3.44 -10.95 -2.09
CA ILE A 71 -3.07 -9.65 -1.51
C ILE A 71 -3.86 -8.53 -2.17
N TYR A 72 -3.98 -8.49 -3.50
CA TYR A 72 -4.78 -7.47 -4.18
C TYR A 72 -6.25 -7.50 -3.82
N ILE A 73 -6.85 -8.69 -3.73
CA ILE A 73 -8.25 -8.86 -3.32
C ILE A 73 -8.45 -8.33 -1.90
N LEU A 74 -7.55 -8.68 -0.97
CA LEU A 74 -7.63 -8.22 0.41
C LEU A 74 -7.49 -6.69 0.51
N ILE A 75 -6.52 -6.10 -0.19
CA ILE A 75 -6.35 -4.64 -0.23
C ILE A 75 -7.62 -3.99 -0.78
N GLY A 76 -8.15 -4.47 -1.91
CA GLY A 76 -9.37 -3.93 -2.51
C GLY A 76 -10.60 -4.05 -1.60
N LEU A 77 -10.73 -5.14 -0.87
CA LEU A 77 -11.82 -5.37 0.09
C LEU A 77 -11.70 -4.43 1.31
N ILE A 78 -10.50 -4.31 1.88
CA ILE A 78 -10.22 -3.40 3.00
C ILE A 78 -10.48 -1.95 2.59
N GLU A 79 -10.01 -1.54 1.40
CA GLU A 79 -10.23 -0.20 0.87
C GLU A 79 -11.72 0.08 0.61
N SER A 80 -12.48 -0.94 0.18
CA SER A 80 -13.92 -0.79 -0.09
C SER A 80 -14.76 -0.65 1.17
N ILE A 81 -14.34 -1.27 2.28
CA ILE A 81 -15.09 -1.27 3.55
C ILE A 81 -14.68 -0.09 4.45
N THR A 82 -13.44 0.39 4.33
CA THR A 82 -12.89 1.38 5.26
C THR A 82 -13.26 2.82 4.85
N ALA A 83 -13.83 3.58 5.78
CA ALA A 83 -14.04 5.01 5.60
C ALA A 83 -12.72 5.80 5.68
N ARG A 84 -12.63 6.92 4.96
CA ARG A 84 -11.43 7.77 4.95
C ARG A 84 -11.14 8.33 6.35
N TYR A 85 -9.87 8.34 6.71
CA TYR A 85 -9.41 8.75 8.03
C TYR A 85 -9.10 10.25 8.07
N LYS A 86 -9.31 10.94 9.19
CA LYS A 86 -8.98 12.38 9.27
C LYS A 86 -7.45 12.60 9.25
N LEU A 87 -6.96 13.56 8.46
CA LEU A 87 -5.52 13.89 8.37
C LEU A 87 -4.83 14.13 9.70
N ASN A 88 -5.50 14.80 10.63
CA ASN A 88 -4.97 15.09 11.95
C ASN A 88 -4.69 13.83 12.79
N MET A 89 -5.22 12.68 12.39
CA MET A 89 -5.04 11.40 13.08
C MET A 89 -3.96 10.52 12.42
N VAL A 90 -3.42 10.90 11.25
CA VAL A 90 -2.34 10.16 10.57
C VAL A 90 -1.09 10.02 11.42
N PRO A 91 -0.56 11.09 12.07
CA PRO A 91 0.63 10.95 12.91
C PRO A 91 0.43 9.94 14.04
N LYS A 92 -0.77 9.91 14.64
CA LYS A 92 -1.12 8.95 15.69
C LYS A 92 -1.18 7.52 15.17
N PHE A 93 -1.77 7.31 13.98
CA PHE A 93 -1.83 6.00 13.35
C PHE A 93 -0.43 5.44 13.07
N ILE A 94 0.45 6.25 12.46
CA ILE A 94 1.83 5.85 12.15
C ILE A 94 2.59 5.51 13.44
N LEU A 95 2.44 6.33 14.48
CA LEU A 95 3.13 6.11 15.77
C LEU A 95 2.70 4.78 16.40
N ILE A 96 1.40 4.47 16.39
CA ILE A 96 0.86 3.23 16.97
C ILE A 96 1.34 2.01 16.17
N SER A 97 1.28 2.06 14.83
CA SER A 97 1.76 0.97 13.98
C SER A 97 3.27 0.73 14.16
N PHE A 98 4.06 1.80 14.24
CA PHE A 98 5.50 1.71 14.48
C PHE A 98 5.83 1.14 15.86
N ALA A 99 5.13 1.59 16.91
CA ALA A 99 5.30 1.05 18.26
C ALA A 99 4.96 -0.44 18.32
N LEU A 100 3.90 -0.87 17.64
CA LEU A 100 3.50 -2.28 17.56
C LEU A 100 4.55 -3.13 16.83
N ALA A 101 5.11 -2.62 15.72
CA ALA A 101 6.18 -3.29 14.98
C ALA A 101 7.46 -3.45 15.82
N LEU A 102 7.86 -2.42 16.57
CA LEU A 102 8.99 -2.50 17.49
C LEU A 102 8.74 -3.50 18.61
N PHE A 103 7.52 -3.52 19.16
CA PHE A 103 7.16 -4.49 20.20
C PHE A 103 7.24 -5.94 19.68
N ALA A 104 6.72 -6.20 18.48
CA ALA A 104 6.82 -7.51 17.84
C ALA A 104 8.28 -7.91 17.58
N LEU A 105 9.14 -6.96 17.18
CA LEU A 105 10.57 -7.19 16.97
C LEU A 105 11.27 -7.57 18.28
N ILE A 106 11.07 -6.79 19.36
CA ILE A 106 11.66 -7.08 20.67
C ILE A 106 11.22 -8.45 21.17
N PHE A 107 9.93 -8.77 21.02
CA PHE A 107 9.39 -10.08 21.41
C PHE A 107 10.03 -11.21 20.60
N SER A 108 10.15 -11.05 19.28
CA SER A 108 10.80 -12.04 18.42
C SER A 108 12.26 -12.28 18.80
N MET A 109 13.01 -11.24 19.21
CA MET A 109 14.38 -11.40 19.68
C MET A 109 14.44 -12.08 21.06
N GLY A 110 13.55 -11.70 21.98
CA GLY A 110 13.47 -12.31 23.30
C GLY A 110 13.05 -13.78 23.29
N ALA A 111 12.20 -14.19 22.34
CA ALA A 111 11.77 -15.58 22.17
C ALA A 111 12.85 -16.49 21.52
N SER A 112 13.94 -15.90 21.02
CA SER A 112 15.06 -16.62 20.39
C SER A 112 16.25 -16.90 21.32
N LEU A 113 16.13 -16.56 22.61
CA LEU A 113 17.05 -16.89 23.71
C LEU A 113 16.48 -18.04 24.55
#